data_AF-A0A1X2GNG6-F1
#
_entry.id   AF-A0A1X2GNG6-F1
#
_cell.length_a   1.000
_cell.length_b   1.000
_cell.length_c   1.000
_cell.angle_alpha   90.00
_cell.angle_beta   90.00
_cell.angle_gamma   90.00
#
_symmetry.space_group_name_H-M   'P 1'
#
loop_
_entity.id
_entity.type
_entity.pdbx_description
1 polymer ?
#
loop_
_entity_poly.entity_id
_entity_poly.type
_entity_poly.pdbx_seq_one_letter_code
_entity_poly.pdbx_strand_id
1 'polypeptide(L)'
;PPHSYASLIAQAILTSQEQKMTLREIYEWVQTRYPHLYEANETGWQNTIRHNLSLNRCFRKIPRTQDNGKKGTKGGYWTVDVE
;
A
#
# COMPACT_ATOMS: atom_id res chain seq x y z
N PRO A 1 -1.96 17.24 -4.77
CA PRO A 1 -2.23 16.08 -5.67
C PRO A 1 -3.72 16.03 -6.09
N PRO A 2 -4.05 15.84 -7.37
CA PRO A 2 -5.44 15.77 -7.85
C PRO A 2 -6.14 14.43 -7.53
N HIS A 3 -5.41 13.46 -6.97
CA HIS A 3 -5.92 12.14 -6.65
C HIS A 3 -6.05 11.95 -5.13
N SER A 4 -7.13 11.32 -4.71
CA SER A 4 -7.31 10.89 -3.32
C SER A 4 -6.27 9.83 -2.94
N TYR A 5 -5.97 9.69 -1.65
CA TYR A 5 -5.09 8.62 -1.16
C TYR A 5 -5.60 7.22 -1.54
N ALA A 6 -6.93 7.01 -1.51
CA ALA A 6 -7.53 5.76 -1.98
C ALA A 6 -7.23 5.52 -3.46
N SER A 7 -7.38 6.53 -4.32
CA SER A 7 -7.04 6.40 -5.75
C SER A 7 -5.57 6.08 -5.98
N LEU A 8 -4.66 6.69 -5.22
CA LEU A 8 -3.22 6.43 -5.31
C LEU A 8 -2.87 5.00 -4.89
N ILE A 9 -3.43 4.53 -3.78
CA ILE A 9 -3.23 3.16 -3.30
C ILE A 9 -3.78 2.15 -4.31
N ALA A 10 -4.98 2.40 -4.85
CA ALA A 10 -5.57 1.53 -5.85
C ALA A 10 -4.71 1.45 -7.11
N GLN A 11 -4.21 2.59 -7.62
CA GLN A 11 -3.29 2.60 -8.76
C GLN A 11 -1.99 1.83 -8.47
N ALA A 12 -1.39 2.01 -7.28
CA ALA A 12 -0.19 1.28 -6.90
C ALA A 12 -0.42 -0.23 -6.94
N ILE A 13 -1.49 -0.71 -6.31
CA ILE A 13 -1.81 -2.14 -6.25
C ILE A 13 -2.17 -2.69 -7.64
N LEU A 14 -3.02 -2.00 -8.41
CA LEU A 14 -3.49 -2.46 -9.71
C LEU A 14 -2.40 -2.45 -10.79
N THR A 15 -1.35 -1.65 -10.62
CA THR A 15 -0.19 -1.64 -11.51
C THR A 15 0.84 -2.72 -11.15
N SER A 16 0.70 -3.39 -10.01
CA SER A 16 1.58 -4.52 -9.65
C SER A 16 1.18 -5.79 -10.41
N GLN A 17 2.18 -6.58 -10.82
CA GLN A 17 1.96 -7.80 -11.60
C GLN A 17 1.07 -8.83 -10.89
N GLU A 18 1.15 -8.87 -9.55
CA GLU A 18 0.39 -9.80 -8.72
C GLU A 18 -0.92 -9.18 -8.16
N GLN A 19 -1.26 -7.95 -8.59
CA GLN A 19 -2.39 -7.16 -8.09
C GLN A 19 -2.47 -7.09 -6.55
N LYS A 20 -1.29 -7.14 -5.92
CA LYS A 20 -1.10 -7.04 -4.49
C LYS A 20 0.24 -6.39 -4.21
N MET A 21 0.30 -5.62 -3.13
CA MET A 21 1.51 -4.94 -2.68
C MET A 21 1.56 -4.89 -1.16
N THR A 22 2.74 -4.97 -0.59
CA THR A 22 2.97 -4.66 0.82
C THR A 22 2.86 -3.16 1.08
N LEU A 23 2.66 -2.79 2.35
CA LEU A 23 2.64 -1.39 2.77
C LEU A 23 3.92 -0.63 2.35
N ARG A 24 5.06 -1.29 2.41
CA ARG A 24 6.36 -0.72 2.01
C ARG A 24 6.41 -0.46 0.50
N GLU A 25 5.99 -1.41 -0.32
CA GLU A 25 5.93 -1.25 -1.78
C GLU A 25 4.99 -0.12 -2.18
N ILE A 26 3.87 0.07 -1.47
CA ILE A 26 2.96 1.21 -1.69
C ILE A 26 3.68 2.54 -1.40
N TYR A 27 4.46 2.63 -0.31
CA TYR A 27 5.23 3.84 -0.02
C TYR A 27 6.26 4.13 -1.11
N GLU A 28 7.02 3.11 -1.53
CA GLU A 28 8.04 3.24 -2.56
C GLU A 28 7.43 3.64 -3.92
N TRP A 29 6.28 3.07 -4.28
CA TRP A 29 5.55 3.43 -5.49
C TRP A 29 5.10 4.90 -5.48
N VAL A 30 4.51 5.36 -4.37
CA VAL A 30 4.03 6.73 -4.22
C VAL A 30 5.18 7.74 -4.30
N GLN A 31 6.30 7.45 -3.62
CA GLN A 31 7.51 8.28 -3.67
C GLN A 31 8.10 8.33 -5.08
N THR A 32 8.16 7.19 -5.77
CA THR A 32 8.71 7.12 -7.14
C THR A 32 7.84 7.87 -8.13
N ARG A 33 6.51 7.83 -7.98
CA ARG A 33 5.56 8.44 -8.91
C ARG A 33 5.38 9.95 -8.70
N TYR A 34 5.52 10.41 -7.46
CA TYR A 34 5.28 11.80 -7.05
C TYR A 34 6.35 12.28 -6.04
N PRO A 35 7.63 12.32 -6.43
CA PRO A 35 8.75 12.56 -5.50
C PRO A 35 8.70 13.91 -4.79
N HIS A 36 8.12 14.93 -5.44
CA HIS A 36 7.99 16.29 -4.86
C HIS A 36 6.80 16.44 -3.90
N LEU A 37 5.87 15.48 -3.85
CA LEU A 37 4.65 15.56 -3.05
C LEU A 37 4.68 14.63 -1.83
N TYR A 38 5.53 13.60 -1.86
CA TYR A 38 5.60 12.58 -0.82
C TYR A 38 7.07 12.28 -0.53
N GLU A 39 7.68 13.10 0.31
CA GLU A 39 9.07 12.90 0.72
C GLU A 39 9.18 11.76 1.74
N ALA A 40 10.30 11.02 1.70
CA ALA A 40 10.53 9.87 2.57
C ALA A 40 10.63 10.24 4.07
N ASN A 41 11.11 11.45 4.37
CA ASN A 41 11.23 12.01 5.72
C ASN A 41 9.87 12.42 6.31
N GLU A 42 8.83 12.56 5.48
CA GLU A 42 7.52 13.02 5.91
C GLU A 42 6.65 11.82 6.35
N THR A 43 6.24 11.83 7.61
CA THR A 43 5.44 10.72 8.18
C THR A 43 3.93 10.93 8.05
N GLY A 44 3.49 12.16 7.72
CA GLY A 44 2.08 12.54 7.63
C GLY A 44 1.32 11.73 6.58
N TRP A 45 1.82 11.72 5.34
CA TRP A 45 1.17 10.99 4.25
C TRP A 45 1.21 9.47 4.45
N GLN A 46 2.28 8.93 5.06
CA GLN A 46 2.37 7.50 5.38
C GLN A 46 1.28 7.09 6.38
N ASN A 47 0.97 7.96 7.35
CA ASN A 47 -0.11 7.72 8.28
C ASN A 47 -1.47 7.72 7.57
N THR A 48 -1.68 8.66 6.66
CA THR A 48 -2.90 8.73 5.86
C THR A 48 -3.06 7.52 4.94
N ILE A 49 -1.97 6.96 4.39
CA ILE A 49 -2.03 5.70 3.63
C ILE A 49 -2.48 4.54 4.52
N ARG A 50 -1.86 4.35 5.71
CA ARG A 50 -2.24 3.28 6.64
C ARG A 50 -3.70 3.38 7.06
N HIS A 51 -4.16 4.60 7.33
CA HIS A 51 -5.55 4.89 7.64
C HIS A 51 -6.47 4.51 6.49
N ASN A 52 -6.16 4.92 5.25
CA ASN A 52 -6.98 4.61 4.08
C ASN A 52 -7.05 3.11 3.77
N LEU A 53 -5.93 2.38 3.93
CA LEU A 53 -5.89 0.93 3.77
C LEU A 53 -6.83 0.21 4.73
N SER A 54 -7.03 0.75 5.93
CA SER A 54 -7.88 0.13 6.95
C SER A 54 -9.34 0.61 6.89
N LEU A 55 -9.56 1.86 6.46
CA LEU A 55 -10.89 2.49 6.43
C LEU A 55 -11.69 2.10 5.19
N ASN A 56 -11.06 2.02 4.01
CA ASN A 56 -11.76 1.79 2.76
C ASN A 56 -11.95 0.29 2.52
N ARG A 57 -13.21 -0.13 2.31
CA ARG A 57 -13.59 -1.54 2.09
C ARG A 57 -12.96 -2.15 0.83
N CYS A 58 -12.59 -1.30 -0.13
CA CYS A 58 -11.92 -1.73 -1.35
C CYS A 58 -10.52 -2.31 -1.11
N PHE A 59 -9.91 -2.10 0.08
CA PHE A 59 -8.59 -2.65 0.38
C PHE A 59 -8.70 -3.82 1.35
N ARG A 60 -8.18 -4.97 0.93
CA ARG A 60 -8.17 -6.19 1.75
C ARG A 60 -6.74 -6.59 2.06
N LYS A 61 -6.47 -6.91 3.33
CA LYS A 61 -5.17 -7.42 3.77
C LYS A 61 -5.11 -8.94 3.59
N ILE A 62 -4.14 -9.42 2.82
CA ILE A 62 -3.86 -10.84 2.60
C ILE A 62 -2.66 -11.25 3.47
N PRO A 63 -2.77 -12.34 4.27
CA PRO A 63 -1.63 -12.89 4.97
C PRO A 63 -0.51 -13.29 4.00
N ARG A 64 0.75 -13.05 4.36
CA ARG A 64 1.87 -13.63 3.62
C ARG A 64 1.88 -15.13 3.88
N THR A 65 1.82 -15.95 2.83
CA THR A 65 1.98 -17.40 2.95
C THR A 65 3.28 -17.67 3.69
N GLN A 66 3.21 -18.43 4.78
CA GLN A 66 4.36 -18.77 5.61
C GLN A 66 5.28 -19.72 4.84
N ASP A 67 6.07 -19.19 3.92
CA ASP A 67 7.17 -19.96 3.37
C ASP A 67 8.33 -19.88 4.39
N ASN A 68 8.62 -21.01 5.03
CA ASN A 68 9.81 -21.27 5.86
C ASN A 68 9.88 -20.69 7.28
N GLY A 69 8.82 -20.82 8.10
CA GLY A 69 8.97 -20.88 9.57
C GLY A 69 9.52 -19.63 10.28
N LYS A 70 9.78 -18.54 9.56
CA LYS A 70 10.22 -17.26 10.14
C LYS A 70 9.01 -16.51 10.68
N LYS A 71 8.60 -16.86 11.89
CA LYS A 71 7.78 -16.00 12.76
C LYS A 71 8.50 -14.65 12.90
N GLY A 72 8.14 -13.63 12.11
CA GLY A 72 8.71 -12.30 12.36
C GLY A 72 8.59 -11.22 11.29
N THR A 73 8.26 -11.52 10.03
CA THR A 73 8.13 -10.43 9.04
C THR A 73 6.81 -9.71 9.25
N LYS A 74 6.84 -8.61 10.03
CA LYS A 74 5.71 -7.69 10.20
C LYS A 74 5.20 -7.25 8.82
N GLY A 75 4.04 -7.76 8.40
CA GLY A 75 3.38 -7.29 7.18
C GLY A 75 2.45 -8.32 6.55
N GLY A 76 1.41 -7.81 5.88
CA GLY A 76 0.59 -8.56 4.92
C GLY A 76 0.72 -7.90 3.55
N TYR A 77 0.22 -8.58 2.52
CA TYR A 77 -0.08 -7.91 1.25
C TYR A 77 -1.41 -7.16 1.38
N TRP A 78 -1.57 -6.12 0.59
CA TRP A 78 -2.81 -5.41 0.37
C TRP A 78 -3.21 -5.61 -1.09
N THR A 79 -4.48 -5.92 -1.32
CA THR A 79 -5.07 -6.04 -2.65
C THR A 79 -6.27 -5.10 -2.76
N VAL A 80 -6.71 -4.84 -3.99
CA VAL A 80 -7.97 -4.15 -4.27
C VAL A 80 -9.05 -5.20 -4.50
N ASP A 81 -10.08 -5.15 -3.68
CA ASP A 81 -11.30 -5.92 -3.88
C ASP A 81 -12.17 -5.18 -4.90
N VAL A 82 -12.49 -5.84 -6.01
CA VAL A 82 -13.31 -5.28 -7.10
C VAL A 82 -14.76 -5.75 -7.00
N GLU A 83 -15.17 -6.30 -5.85
CA GLU A 83 -16.57 -6.65 -5.56
C GLU A 83 -17.52 -5.45 -5.60
#